data_AF-W9RLA7-F1
#
_entry.id   AF-W9RLA7-F1
#
_cell.length_a   1.000
_cell.length_b   1.000
_cell.length_c   1.000
_cell.angle_alpha   90.00
_cell.angle_beta   90.00
_cell.angle_gamma   90.00
#
_symmetry.space_group_name_H-M   'P 1'
#
loop_
_entity.id
_entity.type
_entity.pdbx_description
1 polymer ?
#
loop_
_entity_poly.entity_id
_entity_poly.type
_entity_poly.pdbx_seq_one_letter_code
_entity_poly.pdbx_strand_id
1 'polypeptide(L)'
;MMEVLTPTARIQLSEMFFAVFYFHSSEYLLAIAFHGRPNVALGSLLISQNYIIVMIFSLVEYLIEVLFPQLKEHWWISYFGLVMVVDGEIVRKIAIITAGTAFTT
;
A
#
# COMPACT_ATOMS: atom_id res chain seq x y z
N MET A 1 3.28 21.89 24.41
CA MET A 1 2.77 20.53 24.14
C MET A 1 3.63 19.96 23.03
N MET A 2 4.33 18.86 23.25
CA MET A 2 5.10 18.19 22.20
C MET A 2 4.07 17.62 21.22
N GLU A 3 4.00 18.15 19.99
CA GLU A 3 3.11 17.60 18.98
C GLU A 3 3.68 16.23 18.58
N VAL A 4 3.10 15.16 19.14
CA VAL A 4 3.63 13.80 18.97
C VAL A 4 3.65 13.42 17.49
N LEU A 5 2.64 13.81 16.70
CA LEU A 5 2.65 13.68 15.24
C LEU A 5 2.97 15.02 14.55
N THR A 6 4.18 15.14 14.02
CA THR A 6 4.53 16.26 13.14
C THR A 6 3.67 16.25 11.86
N PRO A 7 3.53 17.38 11.14
CA PRO A 7 2.86 17.40 9.84
C PRO A 7 3.46 16.39 8.85
N THR A 8 4.79 16.30 8.80
CA THR A 8 5.52 15.34 7.95
C THR A 8 5.12 13.90 8.26
N ALA A 9 5.10 13.52 9.55
CA ALA A 9 4.67 12.19 9.97
C ALA A 9 3.19 11.90 9.61
N ARG A 10 2.30 12.89 9.69
CA ARG A 10 0.89 12.69 9.27
C ARG A 10 0.79 12.37 7.77
N ILE A 11 1.54 13.12 6.96
CA ILE A 11 1.56 12.93 5.51
C ILE A 11 2.10 11.54 5.17
N GLN A 12 3.25 11.14 5.69
CA GLN A 12 3.86 9.83 5.44
C GLN A 12 2.92 8.66 5.79
N LEU A 13 2.24 8.73 6.94
CA LEU A 13 1.28 7.71 7.35
C LEU A 13 0.07 7.66 6.42
N SER A 14 -0.44 8.82 5.99
CA SER A 14 -1.55 8.90 5.05
C SER A 14 -1.17 8.37 3.66
N GLU A 15 0.05 8.65 3.18
CA GLU A 15 0.58 8.13 1.91
C GLU A 15 0.67 6.60 1.94
N MET A 16 1.16 6.03 3.04
CA MET A 16 1.23 4.58 3.21
C MET A 16 -0.16 3.93 3.16
N PHE A 17 -1.14 4.44 3.91
CA PHE A 17 -2.49 3.88 3.90
C PHE A 17 -3.16 4.03 2.53
N PHE A 18 -2.98 5.18 1.88
CA PHE A 18 -3.49 5.40 0.53
C PHE A 18 -2.87 4.43 -0.48
N ALA A 19 -1.56 4.23 -0.44
CA ALA A 19 -0.85 3.29 -1.31
C ALA A 19 -1.34 1.86 -1.13
N VAL A 20 -1.45 1.38 0.12
CA VAL A 20 -1.95 0.02 0.42
C VAL A 20 -3.41 -0.14 -0.04
N PHE A 21 -4.26 0.85 0.25
CA PHE A 21 -5.65 0.82 -0.19
C PHE A 21 -5.77 0.80 -1.72
N TYR A 22 -5.02 1.66 -2.41
CA TYR A 22 -5.02 1.74 -3.86
C TYR A 22 -4.53 0.43 -4.50
N PHE A 23 -3.46 -0.16 -3.98
CA PHE A 23 -2.94 -1.45 -4.43
C PHE A 23 -4.04 -2.53 -4.42
N HIS A 24 -4.65 -2.77 -3.25
CA HIS A 24 -5.62 -3.86 -3.09
C HIS A 24 -6.94 -3.60 -3.82
N SER A 25 -7.44 -2.37 -3.79
CA SER A 25 -8.69 -2.02 -4.46
C SER A 25 -8.57 -2.08 -5.97
N SER A 26 -7.47 -1.58 -6.55
CA SER A 26 -7.24 -1.62 -8.00
C SER A 26 -7.01 -3.03 -8.52
N GLU A 27 -6.23 -3.87 -7.81
CA GLU A 27 -6.07 -5.30 -8.15
C GLU A 27 -7.42 -6.02 -8.18
N TYR A 28 -8.23 -5.83 -7.13
CA TYR A 28 -9.54 -6.45 -7.02
C TYR A 28 -10.50 -5.99 -8.12
N LEU A 29 -10.50 -4.68 -8.45
CA LEU A 29 -11.32 -4.13 -9.53
C LEU A 29 -10.90 -4.67 -10.90
N LEU A 30 -9.59 -4.77 -11.17
CA LEU A 30 -9.08 -5.35 -12.42
C LEU A 30 -9.40 -6.84 -12.51
N ALA A 31 -9.29 -7.59 -11.41
CA ALA A 31 -9.68 -8.98 -11.36
C ALA A 31 -11.17 -9.15 -11.73
N ILE A 32 -12.06 -8.32 -11.17
CA ILE A 32 -13.49 -8.30 -11.54
C ILE A 32 -13.68 -7.95 -13.01
N ALA A 33 -12.94 -6.98 -13.54
CA ALA A 33 -13.08 -6.52 -14.92
C ALA A 33 -12.72 -7.61 -15.94
N PHE A 34 -11.67 -8.39 -15.70
CA PHE A 34 -11.21 -9.42 -16.63
C PHE A 34 -11.84 -10.81 -16.41
N HIS A 35 -12.13 -11.20 -15.17
CA HIS A 35 -12.63 -12.55 -14.84
C HIS A 35 -14.13 -12.59 -14.51
N GLY A 36 -14.75 -11.43 -14.29
CA GLY A 36 -16.16 -11.32 -13.91
C GLY A 36 -16.42 -11.58 -12.42
N ARG A 37 -17.43 -10.89 -11.87
CA ARG A 37 -17.82 -10.98 -10.44
C ARG A 37 -17.97 -12.39 -9.85
N PRO A 38 -18.63 -13.38 -10.51
CA PRO A 38 -18.83 -14.69 -9.89
C PRO A 38 -17.53 -15.51 -9.75
N ASN A 39 -16.47 -15.14 -10.47
CA ASN A 39 -15.18 -15.84 -10.45
C ASN A 39 -14.14 -15.17 -9.53
N VAL A 40 -14.49 -14.06 -8.85
CA VAL A 40 -13.58 -13.30 -8.00
C VAL A 40 -14.07 -13.32 -6.56
N ALA A 41 -13.42 -14.16 -5.75
CA ALA A 41 -13.70 -14.25 -4.32
C ALA A 41 -13.08 -13.06 -3.55
N LEU A 42 -13.53 -12.81 -2.32
CA LEU A 42 -12.85 -11.88 -1.40
C LEU A 42 -11.39 -12.26 -1.14
N GLY A 43 -11.01 -13.52 -1.38
CA GLY A 43 -9.61 -13.96 -1.34
C GLY A 43 -8.71 -13.30 -2.40
N SER A 44 -9.28 -12.76 -3.49
CA SER A 44 -8.52 -12.01 -4.52
C SER A 44 -8.07 -10.63 -4.06
N LEU A 45 -8.41 -10.21 -2.83
CA LEU A 45 -7.84 -9.02 -2.19
C LEU A 45 -6.37 -9.20 -1.79
N LEU A 46 -5.79 -10.41 -1.91
CA LEU A 46 -4.39 -10.69 -1.55
C LEU A 46 -4.04 -10.36 -0.08
N ILE A 47 -5.04 -10.37 0.81
CA ILE A 47 -4.87 -10.16 2.25
C ILE A 47 -4.88 -11.52 2.95
N SER A 48 -3.71 -11.95 3.43
CA SER A 48 -3.56 -13.16 4.26
C SER A 48 -3.44 -12.81 5.74
N GLN A 49 -3.60 -13.81 6.62
CA GLN A 49 -3.39 -13.63 8.06
C GLN A 49 -1.96 -13.14 8.38
N ASN A 50 -0.95 -13.71 7.73
CA ASN A 50 0.44 -13.30 7.91
C ASN A 50 0.68 -11.87 7.44
N TYR A 51 0.03 -11.46 6.33
CA TYR A 51 0.08 -10.10 5.84
C TYR A 51 -0.45 -9.10 6.88
N ILE A 52 -1.60 -9.39 7.50
CA ILE A 52 -2.17 -8.54 8.55
C ILE A 52 -1.20 -8.40 9.73
N ILE A 53 -0.57 -9.49 10.16
CA ILE A 53 0.41 -9.46 11.26
C ILE A 53 1.59 -8.54 10.92
N VAL A 54 2.16 -8.66 9.72
CA VAL A 54 3.27 -7.81 9.28
C VAL A 54 2.85 -6.34 9.17
N MET A 55 1.64 -6.06 8.68
CA MET A 55 1.11 -4.70 8.64
C MET A 55 0.88 -4.09 10.03
N ILE A 56 0.49 -4.90 11.02
CA ILE A 56 0.40 -4.43 12.41
C ILE A 56 1.80 -4.11 12.95
N PHE A 57 2.79 -4.96 12.69
CA PHE A 57 4.16 -4.70 13.12
C PHE A 57 4.75 -3.43 12.50
N SER A 58 4.51 -3.18 11.20
CA SER A 58 4.98 -1.93 10.56
C SER A 58 4.29 -0.69 11.15
N LEU A 59 3.02 -0.79 11.53
CA LEU A 59 2.32 0.29 12.23
C LEU A 59 2.88 0.53 13.64
N VAL A 60 3.18 -0.53 14.38
CA VAL A 60 3.79 -0.43 15.71
C VAL A 60 5.18 0.20 15.64
N GLU A 61 6.00 -0.24 14.68
CA GLU A 61 7.29 0.37 14.37
C GLU A 61 7.13 1.87 14.07
N TYR A 62 6.22 2.22 13.18
CA TYR A 62 5.93 3.60 12.82
C TYR A 62 5.56 4.45 14.05
N LEU A 63 4.69 3.94 14.93
CA LEU A 63 4.28 4.64 16.15
C LEU A 63 5.43 4.84 17.16
N ILE A 64 6.36 3.88 17.24
CA ILE A 64 7.56 4.02 18.07
C ILE A 64 8.49 5.08 17.48
N GLU A 65 8.70 5.08 16.16
CA GLU A 65 9.56 6.05 15.47
C GLU A 65 9.05 7.49 15.58
N VAL A 66 7.74 7.69 15.71
CA VAL A 66 7.13 9.02 15.93
C VAL A 66 7.62 9.66 17.23
N LEU A 67 8.09 8.88 18.21
CA LEU A 67 8.74 9.40 19.43
C LEU A 67 10.13 10.01 19.16
N PHE A 68 10.70 9.77 17.97
CA PHE A 68 12.01 10.25 17.51
C PHE A 68 11.82 11.14 16.27
N PRO A 69 11.30 12.38 16.42
CA PRO A 69 10.87 13.22 15.30
C PRO A 69 11.97 13.49 14.26
N GLN A 70 13.24 13.52 14.69
CA GLN A 70 14.39 13.70 13.79
C GLN A 70 14.43 12.66 12.68
N LEU A 71 13.97 11.43 12.93
CA LEU A 71 13.92 10.37 11.93
C LEU A 71 12.85 10.63 10.87
N LYS A 72 11.68 11.14 11.28
CA LYS A 72 10.55 11.43 10.39
C LYS A 72 10.77 12.67 9.51
N GLU A 73 11.64 13.59 9.91
CA GLU A 73 11.99 14.78 9.13
C GLU A 73 12.86 14.50 7.90
N HIS A 74 13.38 13.28 7.72
CA HIS A 74 14.02 12.84 6.48
C HIS A 74 12.99 12.55 5.38
N TRP A 75 12.22 13.57 5.00
CA TRP A 75 11.10 13.51 4.05
C TRP A 75 11.47 12.91 2.69
N TRP A 76 12.72 13.08 2.25
CA TRP A 76 13.22 12.56 0.98
C TRP A 76 13.18 11.03 0.91
N ILE A 77 13.29 10.34 2.05
CA ILE A 77 13.21 8.87 2.12
C ILE A 77 11.78 8.43 1.81
N SER A 78 10.78 9.08 2.42
CA SER A 78 9.36 8.78 2.12
C SER A 78 9.03 9.08 0.67
N TYR A 79 9.51 10.22 0.15
CA TYR A 79 9.29 10.59 -1.24
C TYR A 79 9.90 9.57 -2.21
N PHE A 80 11.12 9.11 -1.95
CA PHE A 80 11.76 8.06 -2.74
C PHE A 80 10.96 6.75 -2.69
N GLY A 81 10.52 6.35 -1.49
CA GLY A 81 9.64 5.19 -1.33
C GLY A 81 8.34 5.31 -2.11
N LEU A 82 7.69 6.48 -2.08
CA LEU A 82 6.45 6.75 -2.82
C LEU A 82 6.66 6.65 -4.33
N VAL A 83 7.76 7.17 -4.87
CA VAL A 83 8.12 7.01 -6.28
C VAL A 83 8.24 5.54 -6.65
N MET A 84 8.95 4.74 -5.84
CA MET A 84 9.08 3.30 -6.10
C MET A 84 7.74 2.56 -6.05
N VAL A 85 6.84 2.94 -5.13
CA VAL A 85 5.49 2.39 -5.08
C VAL A 85 4.71 2.72 -6.35
N VAL A 86 4.73 3.98 -6.80
CA VAL A 86 4.02 4.40 -8.01
C VAL A 86 4.54 3.68 -9.25
N ASP A 87 5.87 3.57 -9.40
CA ASP A 87 6.47 2.85 -10.54
C ASP A 87 6.09 1.37 -10.54
N GLY A 88 6.15 0.73 -9.36
CA GLY A 88 5.73 -0.67 -9.18
C GLY A 88 4.25 -0.87 -9.52
N GLU A 89 3.38 0.06 -9.10
CA GLU A 89 1.96 0.06 -9.43
C GLU A 89 1.74 0.12 -10.94
N ILE A 90 2.38 1.07 -11.64
CA ILE A 90 2.24 1.22 -13.09
C ILE A 90 2.62 -0.09 -13.80
N VAL A 91 3.79 -0.65 -13.48
CA VAL A 91 4.26 -1.90 -14.09
C VAL A 91 3.29 -3.05 -13.82
N ARG A 92 2.82 -3.18 -12.58
CA ARG A 92 1.86 -4.24 -12.18
C ARG A 92 0.55 -4.12 -12.94
N LYS A 93 -0.04 -2.94 -13.03
CA LYS A 93 -1.34 -2.73 -13.68
C LYS A 93 -1.24 -2.90 -15.18
N ILE A 94 -0.15 -2.44 -15.81
CA ILE A 94 0.13 -2.70 -17.23
C ILE A 94 0.23 -4.21 -17.49
N ALA A 95 0.93 -4.96 -16.63
CA ALA A 95 1.05 -6.40 -16.79
C ALA A 95 -0.32 -7.11 -16.71
N ILE A 96 -1.17 -6.74 -15.76
CA ILE A 96 -2.54 -7.28 -15.64
C ILE A 96 -3.36 -6.97 -16.89
N ILE A 97 -3.35 -5.71 -17.33
CA ILE A 97 -4.11 -5.29 -18.52
C ILE A 97 -3.60 -6.00 -19.78
N THR A 98 -2.30 -6.19 -19.90
CA THR A 98 -1.67 -6.90 -21.03
C THR A 98 -2.03 -8.38 -21.05
N ALA A 99 -2.07 -9.02 -19.88
CA ALA A 99 -2.45 -10.44 -19.76
C ALA A 99 -3.97 -10.66 -19.88
N GLY A 100 -4.79 -9.69 -19.48
CA GLY A 100 -6.25 -9.73 -19.58
C GLY A 100 -6.86 -10.95 -18.86
N THR A 101 -7.60 -11.78 -19.58
CA THR A 101 -8.25 -12.99 -19.04
C THR A 101 -7.28 -14.14 -18.75
N ALA A 102 -6.02 -14.04 -19.18
CA ALA A 102 -4.99 -15.02 -18.84
C ALA A 102 -4.31 -14.71 -17.51
N PHE A 103 -4.61 -13.56 -16.89
CA PHE A 103 -3.99 -13.14 -15.65
C PHE A 103 -4.58 -13.89 -14.45
N THR A 104 -3.76 -14.66 -13.73
CA THR A 104 -4.19 -15.30 -12.47
C THR A 104 -3.60 -14.59 -11.27
N THR A 105 -4.45 -14.09 -10.38
CA THR A 105 -4.09 -13.54 -9.05
C THR A 105 -3.68 -14.62 -8.08
#